data_AF-A0A9P0G0C2-F1
#
_entry.id   AF-A0A9P0G0C2-F1
#
_cell.length_a   1.000
_cell.length_b   1.000
_cell.length_c   1.000
_cell.angle_alpha   90.00
_cell.angle_beta   90.00
_cell.angle_gamma   90.00
#
_symmetry.space_group_name_H-M   'P 1'
#
loop_
_entity.id
_entity.type
_entity.pdbx_description
1 polymer ?
#
loop_
_entity_poly.entity_id
_entity_poly.type
_entity_poly.pdbx_seq_one_letter_code
_entity_poly.pdbx_strand_id
1 'polypeptide(L)'
;MLSYRKCLYINRELESDTDVEFEPSDDDDDNEGDESANIHMQLLSKPEREQVTWPSHYLQPEKEEDKTLIRKADDLTDKIATEFCKYMKELGGNQQSQLFTPKAIKELFQIEFDTHVARGISVVPKELPCVEDRIAEMSGFPEKAKLAALEREITRDIIAEKRPDKILAFGKSLPLGDRWRAPKNDTKELWRSARHVPRDLVTLKTVWEGITNLRSVKEYCRWMIDHPEHRRAPYLTSLGMFDPAVLEARLTFEASSSPPPQASPDVAPAPIDDIRRRLSELADAN
;
A
#
# COMPACT_ATOMS: atom_id res chain seq x y z
N MET A 1 11.15 -19.95 -53.62
CA MET A 1 11.46 -21.16 -52.83
C MET A 1 10.25 -22.07 -52.90
N LEU A 2 10.40 -23.24 -53.51
CA LEU A 2 9.33 -24.22 -53.69
C LEU A 2 9.17 -25.01 -52.38
N SER A 3 7.95 -25.05 -51.84
CA SER A 3 7.61 -25.87 -50.68
C SER A 3 7.50 -27.32 -51.13
N TYR A 4 8.45 -28.16 -50.74
CA TYR A 4 8.38 -29.60 -50.95
C TYR A 4 7.33 -30.18 -50.00
N ARG A 5 6.12 -30.45 -50.52
CA ARG A 5 5.15 -31.27 -49.79
C ARG A 5 5.58 -32.72 -49.88
N LYS A 6 5.79 -33.35 -48.72
CA LYS A 6 6.01 -34.79 -48.61
C LYS A 6 4.76 -35.50 -49.14
N CYS A 7 4.92 -36.30 -50.20
CA CYS A 7 3.85 -37.10 -50.78
C CYS A 7 4.04 -38.56 -50.35
N LEU A 8 2.98 -39.16 -49.79
CA LEU A 8 2.92 -40.59 -49.53
C LEU A 8 2.71 -41.32 -50.87
N TYR A 9 3.64 -42.21 -51.22
CA TYR A 9 3.46 -43.11 -52.35
C TYR A 9 2.82 -44.40 -51.84
N ILE A 10 1.58 -44.66 -52.23
CA ILE A 10 0.85 -45.89 -51.86
C ILE A 10 0.91 -46.83 -53.06
N ASN A 11 1.69 -47.90 -52.93
CA ASN A 11 1.82 -48.90 -53.97
C ASN A 11 0.61 -49.85 -53.91
N ARG A 12 -0.29 -49.74 -54.89
CA ARG A 12 -1.58 -50.47 -54.90
C ARG A 12 -1.51 -51.88 -55.50
N GLU A 13 -0.31 -52.42 -55.69
CA GLU A 13 -0.11 -53.76 -56.27
C GLU A 13 0.04 -54.87 -55.23
N LEU A 14 -0.07 -54.56 -53.93
CA LEU A 14 -0.08 -55.55 -52.85
C LEU A 14 -1.52 -56.02 -52.57
N GLU A 15 -1.74 -57.34 -52.49
CA GLU A 15 -3.06 -58.01 -52.38
C GLU A 15 -3.79 -57.80 -51.02
N SER A 16 -3.36 -56.81 -50.23
CA SER A 16 -3.83 -56.58 -48.86
C SER A 16 -3.88 -55.07 -48.57
N ASP A 17 -5.09 -54.52 -48.38
CA ASP A 17 -5.34 -53.11 -48.05
C ASP A 17 -4.77 -52.68 -46.68
N THR A 18 -4.07 -53.56 -45.96
CA THR A 18 -3.50 -53.29 -44.63
C THR A 18 -1.97 -53.20 -44.60
N ASP A 19 -1.27 -53.53 -45.68
CA ASP A 19 0.19 -53.63 -45.66
C ASP A 19 0.82 -52.41 -46.36
N VAL A 20 1.29 -51.46 -45.53
CA VAL A 20 2.00 -50.26 -45.98
C VAL A 20 3.46 -50.40 -45.56
N GLU A 21 4.36 -50.63 -46.51
CA GLU A 21 5.80 -50.60 -46.25
C GLU A 21 6.27 -49.14 -46.10
N PHE A 22 6.99 -48.87 -45.01
CA PHE A 22 7.62 -47.59 -44.73
C PHE A 22 9.06 -47.64 -45.25
N GLU A 23 9.34 -46.94 -46.35
CA GLU A 23 10.71 -46.62 -46.74
C GLU A 23 11.10 -45.27 -46.10
N PRO A 24 12.04 -45.24 -45.14
CA PRO A 24 12.66 -43.98 -44.75
C PRO A 24 13.45 -43.46 -45.96
N SER A 25 13.11 -42.26 -46.43
CA SER A 25 13.97 -41.58 -47.40
C SER A 25 15.24 -41.16 -46.67
N ASP A 26 16.31 -41.93 -46.87
CA ASP A 26 17.66 -41.58 -46.46
C ASP A 26 18.02 -40.21 -47.03
N ASP A 27 18.13 -39.23 -46.13
CA ASP A 27 19.08 -38.12 -46.16
C ASP A 27 19.10 -37.58 -44.72
N ASP A 28 19.72 -38.37 -43.84
CA ASP A 28 20.13 -37.93 -42.52
C ASP A 28 21.19 -36.85 -42.67
N ASP A 29 20.85 -35.61 -42.32
CA ASP A 29 21.81 -34.56 -42.04
C ASP A 29 21.70 -34.21 -40.55
N ASP A 30 22.82 -34.40 -39.87
CA ASP A 30 23.01 -34.33 -38.43
C ASP A 30 22.52 -32.99 -37.86
N ASN A 31 21.45 -33.01 -37.06
CA ASN A 31 21.19 -31.93 -36.11
C ASN A 31 20.52 -32.46 -34.85
N GLU A 32 21.32 -32.55 -33.78
CA GLU A 32 20.85 -32.78 -32.41
C GLU A 32 19.72 -31.81 -32.06
N GLY A 33 18.54 -32.35 -31.71
CA GLY A 33 17.63 -31.63 -30.83
C GLY A 33 16.15 -31.58 -31.17
N ASP A 34 15.65 -32.30 -32.18
CA ASP A 34 14.19 -32.45 -32.31
C ASP A 34 13.85 -33.74 -33.08
N GLU A 35 13.93 -34.88 -32.39
CA GLU A 35 13.11 -36.04 -32.77
C GLU A 35 11.67 -35.55 -32.72
N SER A 36 11.12 -35.15 -33.87
CA SER A 36 9.72 -34.77 -34.01
C SER A 36 8.89 -36.00 -33.61
N ALA A 37 8.55 -36.09 -32.32
CA ALA A 37 7.93 -37.27 -31.76
C ALA A 37 6.68 -37.58 -32.57
N ASN A 38 6.66 -38.78 -33.14
CA ASN A 38 5.62 -39.26 -34.03
C ASN A 38 4.24 -38.83 -33.51
N ILE A 39 3.47 -38.10 -34.32
CA ILE A 39 2.21 -37.44 -33.90
C ILE A 39 1.24 -38.47 -33.28
N HIS A 40 1.30 -39.71 -33.76
CA HIS A 40 0.53 -40.83 -33.23
C HIS A 40 0.98 -41.24 -31.82
N MET A 41 2.29 -41.25 -31.54
CA MET A 41 2.82 -41.49 -30.19
C MET A 41 2.42 -40.36 -29.23
N GLN A 42 2.46 -39.10 -29.68
CA GLN A 42 1.99 -37.97 -28.88
C GLN A 42 0.49 -38.08 -28.56
N LEU A 43 -0.34 -38.49 -29.52
CA LEU A 43 -1.78 -38.70 -29.31
C LEU A 43 -2.01 -39.82 -28.29
N LEU A 44 -1.36 -40.98 -28.47
CA LEU A 44 -1.51 -42.13 -27.57
C LEU A 44 -0.97 -41.90 -26.15
N SER A 45 -0.05 -40.94 -25.98
CA SER A 45 0.49 -40.56 -24.67
C SER A 45 -0.45 -39.67 -23.84
N LYS A 46 -1.44 -39.05 -24.48
CA LYS A 46 -2.43 -38.20 -23.80
C LYS A 46 -3.47 -39.04 -23.08
N PRO A 47 -4.12 -38.53 -22.03
CA PRO A 47 -5.24 -39.23 -21.39
C PRO A 47 -6.37 -39.46 -22.41
N GLU A 48 -7.09 -40.59 -22.29
CA GLU A 48 -8.14 -41.05 -23.23
C GLU A 48 -9.15 -39.95 -23.60
N ARG A 49 -9.42 -39.02 -22.69
CA ARG A 49 -10.34 -37.90 -22.90
C ARG A 49 -9.80 -36.79 -23.82
N GLU A 50 -8.49 -36.58 -23.86
CA GLU A 50 -7.87 -35.68 -24.83
C GLU A 50 -7.68 -36.36 -26.19
N GLN A 51 -7.66 -37.69 -26.23
CA GLN A 51 -7.63 -38.48 -27.46
C GLN A 51 -9.01 -38.49 -28.15
N VAL A 52 -10.09 -38.53 -27.37
CA VAL A 52 -11.47 -38.55 -27.87
C VAL A 52 -12.06 -37.14 -27.86
N THR A 53 -11.88 -36.40 -28.95
CA THR A 53 -12.39 -35.04 -29.12
C THR A 53 -13.89 -34.96 -29.46
N TRP A 54 -14.54 -36.10 -29.67
CA TRP A 54 -15.94 -36.18 -30.10
C TRP A 54 -16.84 -36.62 -28.93
N PRO A 55 -18.04 -36.04 -28.77
CA PRO A 55 -18.98 -36.45 -27.73
C PRO A 55 -19.50 -37.87 -28.04
N SER A 56 -18.79 -38.88 -27.55
CA SER A 56 -19.17 -40.28 -27.69
C SER A 56 -19.94 -40.76 -26.45
N HIS A 57 -20.83 -41.73 -26.63
CA HIS A 57 -21.57 -42.38 -25.54
C HIS A 57 -20.62 -43.07 -24.52
N TYR A 58 -19.38 -43.36 -24.90
CA TYR A 58 -18.37 -43.99 -24.06
C TYR A 58 -17.59 -43.00 -23.19
N LEU A 59 -17.72 -41.70 -23.43
CA LEU A 59 -17.08 -40.66 -22.63
C LEU A 59 -17.88 -40.45 -21.34
N GLN A 60 -17.47 -41.12 -20.27
CA GLN A 60 -18.08 -40.96 -18.95
C GLN A 60 -17.91 -39.51 -18.44
N PRO A 61 -18.89 -38.97 -17.68
CA PRO A 61 -18.74 -37.68 -17.04
C PRO A 61 -17.52 -37.70 -16.12
N GLU A 62 -16.75 -36.61 -16.19
CA GLU A 62 -15.48 -36.45 -15.46
C GLU A 62 -15.68 -36.59 -13.95
N LYS A 63 -14.91 -37.48 -13.32
CA LYS A 63 -14.89 -37.60 -11.86
C LYS A 63 -14.41 -36.28 -11.27
N GLU A 64 -14.95 -35.91 -10.12
CA GLU A 64 -14.56 -34.63 -9.48
C GLU A 64 -13.06 -34.56 -9.21
N GLU A 65 -12.37 -35.69 -8.98
CA GLU A 65 -10.93 -35.73 -8.73
C GLU A 65 -10.08 -35.30 -9.94
N ASP A 66 -10.48 -35.70 -11.15
CA ASP A 66 -9.75 -35.48 -12.40
C ASP A 66 -9.93 -34.06 -12.98
N LYS A 67 -10.87 -33.28 -12.42
CA LYS A 67 -11.14 -31.91 -12.86
C LYS A 67 -9.99 -30.99 -12.49
N THR A 68 -9.59 -30.13 -13.42
CA THR A 68 -8.71 -28.99 -13.16
C THR A 68 -9.31 -28.09 -12.08
N LEU A 69 -8.46 -27.41 -11.29
CA LEU A 69 -8.93 -26.50 -10.23
C LEU A 69 -9.88 -25.41 -10.75
N ILE A 70 -9.63 -24.93 -11.97
CA ILE A 70 -10.47 -23.94 -12.66
C ILE A 70 -11.87 -24.53 -12.87
N ARG A 71 -11.95 -25.74 -13.44
CA ARG A 71 -13.23 -26.40 -13.70
C ARG A 71 -13.97 -26.76 -12.41
N LYS A 72 -13.25 -27.13 -11.34
CA LYS A 72 -13.84 -27.32 -10.00
C LYS A 72 -14.46 -26.03 -9.46
N ALA A 73 -13.77 -24.91 -9.63
CA ALA A 73 -14.26 -23.60 -9.20
C ALA A 73 -15.49 -23.16 -10.01
N ASP A 74 -15.49 -23.39 -11.32
CA ASP A 74 -16.63 -23.10 -12.20
C ASP A 74 -17.85 -23.95 -11.80
N ASP A 75 -17.68 -25.27 -11.64
CA ASP A 75 -18.77 -26.17 -11.21
C ASP A 75 -19.33 -25.78 -9.83
N LEU A 76 -18.49 -25.30 -8.91
CA LEU A 76 -18.91 -24.86 -7.59
C LEU A 76 -19.68 -23.52 -7.70
N THR A 77 -19.20 -22.59 -8.51
CA THR A 77 -19.87 -21.31 -8.78
C THR A 77 -21.24 -21.52 -9.41
N ASP A 78 -21.34 -22.50 -10.32
CA ASP A 78 -22.58 -22.93 -10.93
C ASP A 78 -23.58 -23.48 -9.91
N LYS A 79 -23.11 -24.37 -9.02
CA LYS A 79 -23.91 -24.89 -7.90
C LYS A 79 -24.43 -23.74 -7.02
N ILE A 80 -23.56 -22.83 -6.58
CA ILE A 80 -23.96 -21.67 -5.74
C ILE A 80 -24.99 -20.80 -6.46
N ALA A 81 -24.77 -20.45 -7.73
CA ALA A 81 -25.69 -19.60 -8.48
C ALA A 81 -27.07 -20.25 -8.62
N THR A 82 -27.13 -21.57 -8.84
CA THR A 82 -28.40 -22.30 -8.92
C THR A 82 -29.11 -22.39 -7.57
N GLU A 83 -28.39 -22.63 -6.48
CA GLU A 83 -28.93 -22.67 -5.13
C GLU A 83 -29.46 -21.31 -4.70
N PHE A 84 -28.72 -20.24 -4.98
CA PHE A 84 -29.17 -18.87 -4.70
C PHE A 84 -30.42 -18.51 -5.51
N CYS A 85 -30.46 -18.84 -6.81
CA CYS A 85 -31.67 -18.66 -7.61
C CYS A 85 -32.86 -19.46 -7.08
N LYS A 86 -32.64 -20.67 -6.54
CA LYS A 86 -33.68 -21.48 -5.92
C LYS A 86 -34.17 -20.84 -4.61
N TYR A 87 -33.26 -20.42 -3.75
CA TYR A 87 -33.57 -19.72 -2.50
C TYR A 87 -34.37 -18.43 -2.74
N MET A 88 -33.96 -17.62 -3.72
CA MET A 88 -34.69 -16.40 -4.09
C MET A 88 -36.10 -16.67 -4.63
N LYS A 89 -36.30 -17.79 -5.33
CA LYS A 89 -37.64 -18.23 -5.79
C LYS A 89 -38.53 -18.63 -4.62
N GLU A 90 -37.98 -19.28 -3.61
CA GLU A 90 -38.68 -19.66 -2.38
C GLU A 90 -39.07 -18.41 -1.55
N LEU A 91 -38.26 -17.35 -1.58
CA LEU A 91 -38.49 -16.12 -0.82
C LEU A 91 -39.40 -15.08 -1.51
N GLY A 92 -39.27 -14.91 -2.84
CA GLY A 92 -39.78 -13.73 -3.56
C GLY A 92 -40.97 -13.97 -4.50
N GLY A 93 -41.47 -15.20 -4.60
CA GLY A 93 -42.52 -15.56 -5.56
C GLY A 93 -42.09 -15.39 -7.04
N ASN A 94 -42.90 -15.90 -7.97
CA ASN A 94 -42.50 -16.04 -9.37
C ASN A 94 -42.20 -14.72 -10.11
N GLN A 95 -42.59 -13.55 -9.56
CA GLN A 95 -42.39 -12.26 -10.21
C GLN A 95 -40.93 -11.76 -10.17
N GLN A 96 -40.18 -12.07 -9.09
CA GLN A 96 -38.75 -11.72 -8.97
C GLN A 96 -37.86 -12.71 -9.74
N SER A 97 -38.38 -13.92 -10.03
CA SER A 97 -37.60 -15.03 -10.59
C SER A 97 -37.15 -14.85 -12.04
N GLN A 98 -37.75 -13.90 -12.78
CA GLN A 98 -37.39 -13.63 -14.17
C GLN A 98 -36.13 -12.75 -14.30
N LEU A 99 -35.83 -11.94 -13.28
CA LEU A 99 -34.67 -11.05 -13.26
C LEU A 99 -33.40 -11.77 -12.76
N PHE A 100 -33.55 -12.73 -11.85
CA PHE A 100 -32.44 -13.50 -11.28
C PHE A 100 -32.20 -14.81 -12.04
N THR A 101 -31.58 -14.71 -13.22
CA THR A 101 -31.06 -15.88 -13.95
C THR A 101 -29.68 -16.26 -13.41
N PRO A 102 -29.33 -17.57 -13.26
CA PRO A 102 -28.00 -17.98 -12.79
C PRO A 102 -26.85 -17.35 -13.57
N LYS A 103 -27.04 -17.10 -14.87
CA LYS A 103 -26.08 -16.38 -15.72
C LYS A 103 -25.84 -14.94 -15.27
N ALA A 104 -26.91 -14.18 -14.99
CA ALA A 104 -26.81 -12.80 -14.53
C ALA A 104 -26.12 -12.72 -13.16
N ILE A 105 -26.36 -13.69 -12.28
CA ILE A 105 -25.69 -13.77 -10.97
C ILE A 105 -24.20 -14.06 -11.14
N LYS A 106 -23.84 -15.01 -12.01
CA LYS A 106 -22.43 -15.25 -12.33
C LYS A 106 -21.78 -13.98 -12.85
N GLU A 107 -22.38 -13.28 -13.79
CA GLU A 107 -21.85 -12.01 -14.32
C GLU A 107 -21.72 -10.92 -13.24
N LEU A 108 -22.69 -10.82 -12.31
CA LEU A 108 -22.65 -9.87 -11.19
C LEU A 108 -21.49 -10.14 -10.20
N PHE A 109 -21.16 -11.41 -10.00
CA PHE A 109 -20.13 -11.83 -9.04
C PHE A 109 -18.81 -12.26 -9.71
N GLN A 110 -18.74 -12.24 -11.04
CA GLN A 110 -17.52 -12.48 -11.79
C GLN A 110 -16.64 -11.25 -11.63
N ILE A 111 -15.78 -11.29 -10.61
CA ILE A 111 -14.74 -10.29 -10.45
C ILE A 111 -13.64 -10.66 -11.44
N GLU A 112 -13.71 -10.11 -12.64
CA GLU A 112 -12.66 -10.26 -13.65
C GLU A 112 -11.39 -9.55 -13.16
N PHE A 113 -10.57 -10.26 -12.39
CA PHE A 113 -9.17 -9.91 -12.20
C PHE A 113 -8.32 -10.53 -13.32
N ASP A 114 -8.74 -10.40 -14.58
CA ASP A 114 -7.93 -10.83 -15.72
C ASP A 114 -6.96 -9.73 -16.17
N THR A 115 -6.18 -9.23 -15.22
CA THR A 115 -4.99 -8.46 -15.57
C THR A 115 -3.83 -9.46 -15.69
N HIS A 116 -3.17 -9.51 -16.85
CA HIS A 116 -1.97 -10.34 -17.06
C HIS A 116 -0.90 -10.11 -15.96
N VAL A 117 -0.91 -8.93 -15.35
CA VAL A 117 -0.04 -8.53 -14.23
C VAL A 117 -0.33 -9.35 -12.97
N ALA A 118 -1.60 -9.67 -12.66
CA ALA A 118 -1.97 -10.43 -11.46
C ALA A 118 -1.46 -11.88 -11.50
N ARG A 119 -1.34 -12.47 -12.70
CA ARG A 119 -0.78 -13.83 -12.89
C ARG A 119 0.74 -13.91 -12.64
N GLY A 120 1.44 -12.78 -12.66
CA GLY A 120 2.89 -12.71 -12.44
C GLY A 120 3.30 -12.37 -11.01
N ILE A 121 2.36 -12.00 -10.13
CA ILE A 121 2.68 -11.52 -8.78
C ILE A 121 2.21 -12.54 -7.76
N SER A 122 3.17 -13.25 -7.16
CA SER A 122 2.91 -14.00 -5.92
C SER A 122 3.07 -13.05 -4.73
N VAL A 123 1.96 -12.62 -4.15
CA VAL A 123 1.97 -11.91 -2.86
C VAL A 123 1.85 -12.94 -1.76
N VAL A 124 2.91 -13.11 -0.97
CA VAL A 124 2.86 -13.89 0.27
C VAL A 124 2.59 -12.89 1.41
N PRO A 125 1.33 -12.71 1.85
CA PRO A 125 1.04 -11.81 2.95
C PRO A 125 1.73 -12.33 4.21
N LYS A 126 2.54 -11.48 4.84
CA LYS A 126 3.14 -11.75 6.15
C LYS A 126 2.49 -10.82 7.15
N GLU A 127 1.73 -11.39 8.07
CA GLU A 127 1.13 -10.64 9.16
C GLU A 127 2.20 -10.27 10.19
N LEU A 128 2.15 -9.02 10.66
CA LEU A 128 3.00 -8.54 11.75
C LEU A 128 2.29 -8.84 13.07
N PRO A 129 2.95 -9.52 14.03
CA PRO A 129 2.35 -9.77 15.34
C PRO A 129 2.34 -8.48 16.17
N CYS A 130 1.29 -7.67 16.01
CA CYS A 130 1.06 -6.45 16.78
C CYS A 130 -0.37 -6.41 17.34
N VAL A 131 -0.55 -5.63 18.40
CA VAL A 131 -1.83 -5.42 19.09
C VAL A 131 -2.17 -3.93 19.07
N GLU A 132 -3.45 -3.60 19.21
CA GLU A 132 -3.91 -2.22 19.34
C GLU A 132 -3.26 -1.53 20.56
N ASP A 133 -2.92 -0.25 20.41
CA ASP A 133 -2.14 0.51 21.41
C ASP A 133 -2.78 0.46 22.81
N ARG A 134 -4.12 0.60 22.89
CA ARG A 134 -4.85 0.52 24.16
C ARG A 134 -4.70 -0.85 24.84
N ILE A 135 -4.70 -1.92 24.05
CA ILE A 135 -4.60 -3.29 24.58
C ILE A 135 -3.16 -3.56 25.03
N ALA A 136 -2.18 -3.06 24.28
CA ALA A 136 -0.77 -3.13 24.61
C ALA A 136 -0.46 -2.41 25.94
N GLU A 137 -1.02 -1.21 26.14
CA GLU A 137 -0.92 -0.45 27.39
C GLU A 137 -1.57 -1.19 28.57
N MET A 138 -2.82 -1.66 28.42
CA MET A 138 -3.52 -2.40 29.47
C MET A 138 -2.81 -3.71 29.86
N SER A 139 -2.17 -4.37 28.89
CA SER A 139 -1.46 -5.63 29.11
C SER A 139 -0.03 -5.43 29.63
N GLY A 140 0.45 -4.19 29.74
CA GLY A 140 1.82 -3.86 30.18
C GLY A 140 2.91 -4.13 29.13
N PHE A 141 2.55 -4.27 27.85
CA PHE A 141 3.49 -4.56 26.76
C PHE A 141 3.39 -3.50 25.64
N PRO A 142 3.79 -2.24 25.89
CA PRO A 142 3.71 -1.17 24.90
C PRO A 142 4.55 -1.44 23.65
N GLU A 143 5.59 -2.27 23.74
CA GLU A 143 6.43 -2.66 22.59
C GLU A 143 5.68 -3.46 21.52
N LYS A 144 4.55 -4.10 21.89
CA LYS A 144 3.70 -4.85 20.95
C LYS A 144 2.61 -3.99 20.31
N ALA A 145 2.54 -2.71 20.68
CA ALA A 145 1.65 -1.75 20.05
C ALA A 145 1.95 -1.65 18.55
N LYS A 146 0.94 -1.29 17.75
CA LYS A 146 1.06 -1.25 16.29
C LYS A 146 2.14 -0.26 15.83
N LEU A 147 2.17 0.92 16.44
CA LEU A 147 3.17 1.95 16.12
C LEU A 147 4.59 1.52 16.53
N ALA A 148 4.74 0.90 17.70
CA ALA A 148 6.02 0.40 18.18
C ALA A 148 6.57 -0.74 17.30
N ALA A 149 5.69 -1.66 16.89
CA ALA A 149 6.04 -2.74 15.98
C ALA A 149 6.48 -2.19 14.61
N LEU A 150 5.77 -1.20 14.07
CA LEU A 150 6.13 -0.52 12.83
C LEU A 150 7.50 0.17 12.95
N GLU A 151 7.73 0.95 14.01
CA GLU A 151 9.01 1.63 14.23
C GLU A 151 10.18 0.64 14.31
N ARG A 152 9.96 -0.51 14.94
CA ARG A 152 10.94 -1.59 15.03
C ARG A 152 11.28 -2.16 13.66
N GLU A 153 10.29 -2.44 12.81
CA GLU A 153 10.56 -2.94 11.45
C GLU A 153 11.30 -1.89 10.61
N ILE A 154 10.86 -0.62 10.64
CA ILE A 154 11.56 0.48 9.94
C ILE A 154 13.03 0.56 10.40
N THR A 155 13.27 0.42 11.70
CA THR A 155 14.64 0.46 12.24
C THR A 155 15.47 -0.72 11.78
N ARG A 156 14.89 -1.92 11.70
CA ARG A 156 15.56 -3.10 11.13
C ARG A 156 15.88 -2.93 9.66
N ASP A 157 14.96 -2.36 8.88
CA ASP A 157 15.17 -2.10 7.46
C ASP A 157 16.31 -1.09 7.25
N ILE A 158 16.35 -0.01 8.04
CA ILE A 158 17.46 0.96 8.03
C ILE A 158 18.79 0.30 8.37
N ILE A 159 18.80 -0.62 9.35
CA ILE A 159 20.02 -1.36 9.72
C ILE A 159 20.41 -2.33 8.60
N ALA A 160 19.44 -3.01 7.99
CA ALA A 160 19.67 -3.94 6.89
C ALA A 160 20.25 -3.22 5.68
N GLU A 161 19.71 -2.06 5.29
CA GLU A 161 20.23 -1.24 4.18
C GLU A 161 21.68 -0.78 4.40
N LYS A 162 22.08 -0.54 5.65
CA LYS A 162 23.46 -0.14 5.99
C LYS A 162 24.47 -1.29 6.02
N ARG A 163 24.02 -2.55 6.02
CA ARG A 163 24.94 -3.69 6.08
C ARG A 163 25.63 -3.88 4.73
N PRO A 164 26.92 -4.23 4.70
CA PRO A 164 27.63 -4.47 3.44
C PRO A 164 27.16 -5.77 2.78
N ASP A 165 27.12 -5.77 1.45
CA ASP A 165 26.78 -6.92 0.64
C ASP A 165 27.63 -8.16 0.99
N LYS A 166 26.97 -9.27 1.33
CA LYS A 166 27.62 -10.54 1.64
C LYS A 166 27.55 -11.46 0.42
N ILE A 167 28.46 -11.23 -0.53
CA ILE A 167 28.51 -11.96 -1.81
C ILE A 167 29.71 -12.91 -1.86
N LEU A 168 30.80 -12.56 -1.18
CA LEU A 168 32.07 -13.28 -1.19
C LEU A 168 32.42 -13.75 0.23
N ALA A 169 32.96 -14.95 0.34
CA ALA A 169 33.57 -15.46 1.56
C ALA A 169 34.80 -16.30 1.18
N PHE A 170 35.90 -16.18 1.93
CA PHE A 170 37.14 -16.93 1.68
C PHE A 170 37.66 -16.82 0.24
N GLY A 171 37.51 -15.65 -0.39
CA GLY A 171 37.94 -15.40 -1.78
C GLY A 171 37.10 -16.09 -2.86
N LYS A 172 35.98 -16.74 -2.51
CA LYS A 172 35.03 -17.36 -3.44
C LYS A 172 33.65 -16.75 -3.30
N SER A 173 32.86 -16.79 -4.39
CA SER A 173 31.45 -16.38 -4.35
C SER A 173 30.62 -17.38 -3.57
N LEU A 174 29.76 -16.90 -2.68
CA LEU A 174 28.81 -17.73 -1.94
C LEU A 174 27.78 -18.37 -2.90
N PRO A 175 27.11 -19.47 -2.51
CA PRO A 175 25.95 -20.01 -3.23
C PRO A 175 24.80 -18.98 -3.31
N LEU A 176 23.95 -19.05 -4.33
CA LEU A 176 22.88 -18.07 -4.57
C LEU A 176 21.94 -17.88 -3.37
N GLY A 177 21.62 -18.95 -2.63
CA GLY A 177 20.77 -18.88 -1.43
C GLY A 177 21.41 -18.19 -0.23
N ASP A 178 22.73 -18.17 -0.15
CA ASP A 178 23.49 -17.58 0.97
C ASP A 178 23.99 -16.16 0.67
N ARG A 179 23.87 -15.73 -0.60
CA ARG A 179 24.20 -14.37 -1.01
C ARG A 179 23.15 -13.42 -0.43
N TRP A 180 23.63 -12.41 0.29
CA TRP A 180 22.78 -11.34 0.76
C TRP A 180 23.25 -10.02 0.16
N ARG A 181 22.31 -9.23 -0.37
CA ARG A 181 22.55 -7.87 -0.85
C ARG A 181 21.69 -6.89 -0.06
N ALA A 182 22.26 -5.76 0.28
CA ALA A 182 21.55 -4.69 0.94
C ALA A 182 20.48 -4.11 -0.01
N PRO A 183 19.23 -3.97 0.46
CA PRO A 183 18.23 -3.18 -0.24
C PRO A 183 18.70 -1.72 -0.35
N LYS A 184 18.45 -1.07 -1.50
CA LYS A 184 18.78 0.35 -1.75
C LYS A 184 17.49 1.15 -1.89
N ASN A 185 16.75 1.27 -0.79
CA ASN A 185 15.41 1.86 -0.79
C ASN A 185 15.33 3.19 -0.03
N ASP A 186 16.48 3.68 0.45
CA ASP A 186 16.65 4.91 1.24
C ASP A 186 15.58 5.05 2.35
N THR A 187 15.41 3.95 3.08
CA THR A 187 14.34 3.78 4.07
C THR A 187 14.43 4.84 5.17
N LYS A 188 15.65 5.26 5.51
CA LYS A 188 15.89 6.28 6.53
C LYS A 188 15.34 7.63 6.11
N GLU A 189 15.64 8.09 4.90
CA GLU A 189 15.12 9.37 4.44
C GLU A 189 13.62 9.30 4.22
N LEU A 190 13.09 8.20 3.67
CA LEU A 190 11.67 8.08 3.42
C LEU A 190 10.82 8.14 4.70
N TRP A 191 11.19 7.39 5.74
CA TRP A 191 10.37 7.23 6.94
C TRP A 191 10.71 8.18 8.08
N ARG A 192 11.99 8.56 8.23
CA ARG A 192 12.44 9.41 9.35
C ARG A 192 12.69 10.86 8.95
N SER A 193 12.67 11.22 7.67
CA SER A 193 12.75 12.62 7.28
C SER A 193 11.37 13.28 7.29
N ALA A 194 11.32 14.52 7.78
CA ALA A 194 10.13 15.36 7.71
C ALA A 194 9.99 16.05 6.33
N ARG A 195 10.45 15.42 5.24
CA ARG A 195 10.53 16.04 3.90
C ARG A 195 9.17 16.54 3.38
N HIS A 196 8.11 15.80 3.70
CA HIS A 196 6.74 16.12 3.28
C HIS A 196 6.00 17.02 4.29
N VAL A 197 6.60 17.32 5.45
CA VAL A 197 5.98 18.14 6.49
C VAL A 197 6.36 19.60 6.26
N PRO A 198 5.39 20.54 6.23
CA PRO A 198 5.68 21.97 6.15
C PRO A 198 6.69 22.42 7.20
N ARG A 199 7.65 23.25 6.79
CA ARG A 199 8.74 23.74 7.66
C ARG A 199 8.21 24.48 8.89
N ASP A 200 7.05 25.12 8.78
CA ASP A 200 6.43 25.85 9.89
C ASP A 200 5.97 24.92 11.01
N LEU A 201 5.51 23.70 10.68
CA LEU A 201 5.16 22.68 11.67
C LEU A 201 6.41 22.05 12.28
N VAL A 202 7.43 21.78 11.47
CA VAL A 202 8.71 21.21 11.93
C VAL A 202 9.41 22.15 12.92
N THR A 203 9.35 23.46 12.65
CA THR A 203 9.96 24.48 13.51
C THR A 203 9.08 24.87 14.70
N LEU A 204 7.83 24.40 14.74
CA LEU A 204 6.77 24.84 15.66
C LEU A 204 6.45 26.33 15.53
N LYS A 205 6.76 26.94 14.38
CA LYS A 205 6.47 28.34 14.09
C LYS A 205 4.98 28.62 14.23
N THR A 206 4.11 27.75 13.71
CA THR A 206 2.65 27.91 13.80
C THR A 206 2.11 28.02 15.23
N VAL A 207 2.78 27.41 16.20
CA VAL A 207 2.37 27.43 17.61
C VAL A 207 2.84 28.71 18.31
N TRP A 208 4.06 29.14 18.01
CA TRP A 208 4.73 30.21 18.74
C TRP A 208 4.64 31.59 18.05
N GLU A 209 4.35 31.64 16.76
CA GLU A 209 4.15 32.88 16.01
C GLU A 209 2.96 33.67 16.58
N GLY A 210 3.19 34.94 16.91
CA GLY A 210 2.18 35.83 17.50
C GLY A 210 2.08 35.79 19.02
N ILE A 211 2.56 34.73 19.70
CA ILE A 211 2.48 34.61 21.16
C ILE A 211 3.81 34.83 21.90
N THR A 212 4.90 35.11 21.19
CA THR A 212 6.25 35.27 21.77
C THR A 212 6.38 36.37 22.83
N ASN A 213 5.45 37.34 22.84
CA ASN A 213 5.47 38.46 23.78
C ASN A 213 4.76 38.15 25.10
N LEU A 214 4.02 37.04 25.18
CA LEU A 214 3.33 36.68 26.41
C LEU A 214 4.32 36.31 27.50
N ARG A 215 4.02 36.74 28.73
CA ARG A 215 4.79 36.40 29.93
C ARG A 215 4.92 34.88 30.14
N SER A 216 3.88 34.12 29.80
CA SER A 216 3.88 32.66 29.88
C SER A 216 4.96 32.01 28.99
N VAL A 217 5.19 32.55 27.79
CA VAL A 217 6.22 32.04 26.87
C VAL A 217 7.63 32.36 27.39
N LYS A 218 7.81 33.51 28.03
CA LYS A 218 9.09 33.89 28.65
C LYS A 218 9.41 33.04 29.87
N GLU A 219 8.44 32.78 30.74
CA GLU A 219 8.62 31.85 31.87
C GLU A 219 8.86 30.42 31.39
N TYR A 220 8.18 29.98 30.33
CA TYR A 220 8.48 28.69 29.68
C TYR A 220 9.93 28.63 29.16
N CYS A 221 10.43 29.70 28.54
CA CYS A 221 11.80 29.76 28.07
C CYS A 221 12.81 29.72 29.24
N ARG A 222 12.55 30.43 30.34
CA ARG A 222 13.35 30.35 31.58
C ARG A 222 13.38 28.92 32.12
N TRP A 223 12.21 28.31 32.27
CA TRP A 223 12.10 26.94 32.76
C TRP A 223 12.83 25.92 31.88
N MET A 224 12.82 26.09 30.55
CA MET A 224 13.60 25.24 29.62
C MET A 224 15.10 25.51 29.59
N ILE A 225 15.55 26.68 30.05
CA ILE A 225 16.98 26.93 30.27
C ILE A 225 17.45 26.06 31.45
N ASP A 226 16.63 25.97 32.50
CA ASP A 226 16.90 25.16 33.70
C ASP A 226 16.77 23.64 33.44
N HIS A 227 15.96 23.24 32.45
CA HIS A 227 15.71 21.82 32.11
C HIS A 227 16.16 21.49 30.68
N PRO A 228 17.46 21.27 30.43
CA PRO A 228 18.00 20.97 29.09
C PRO A 228 17.65 19.55 28.59
N GLU A 229 17.08 18.69 29.44
CA GLU A 229 16.66 17.33 29.09
C GLU A 229 15.49 17.31 28.09
N HIS A 230 14.71 18.40 28.04
CA HIS A 230 13.59 18.54 27.11
C HIS A 230 13.99 19.17 25.78
N ARG A 231 13.38 18.68 24.70
CA ARG A 231 13.64 19.18 23.35
C ARG A 231 13.11 20.61 23.19
N ARG A 232 14.03 21.54 22.92
CA ARG A 232 13.70 22.95 22.69
C ARG A 232 13.00 23.17 21.36
N ALA A 233 12.05 24.11 21.33
CA ALA A 233 11.36 24.50 20.10
C ALA A 233 12.34 25.18 19.13
N PRO A 234 12.47 24.70 17.87
CA PRO A 234 13.43 25.26 16.92
C PRO A 234 13.16 26.73 16.59
N TYR A 235 11.90 27.13 16.48
CA TYR A 235 11.53 28.52 16.21
C TYR A 235 11.97 29.47 17.33
N LEU A 236 11.71 29.14 18.59
CA LEU A 236 12.17 29.94 19.73
C LEU A 236 13.70 29.99 19.84
N THR A 237 14.38 28.91 19.42
CA THR A 237 15.84 28.86 19.33
C THR A 237 16.36 29.83 18.27
N SER A 238 15.73 29.87 17.09
CA SER A 238 16.09 30.81 16.02
C SER A 238 15.89 32.28 16.41
N LEU A 239 14.95 32.55 17.33
CA LEU A 239 14.70 33.89 17.88
C LEU A 239 15.64 34.26 19.05
N GLY A 240 16.54 33.37 19.47
CA GLY A 240 17.46 33.61 20.59
C GLY A 240 16.78 33.70 21.96
N MET A 241 15.54 33.20 22.09
CA MET A 241 14.77 33.31 23.34
C MET A 241 15.29 32.41 24.47
N PHE A 242 16.24 31.51 24.18
CA PHE A 242 16.92 30.68 25.18
C PHE A 242 18.23 31.28 25.70
N ASP A 243 18.61 32.48 25.24
CA ASP A 243 19.72 33.23 25.82
C ASP A 243 19.20 34.05 27.02
N PRO A 244 19.72 33.83 28.24
CA PRO A 244 19.29 34.58 29.42
C PRO A 244 19.44 36.09 29.25
N ALA A 245 20.45 36.57 28.51
CA ALA A 245 20.65 38.01 28.30
C ALA A 245 19.54 38.63 27.44
N VAL A 246 19.10 37.93 26.39
CA VAL A 246 18.01 38.36 25.50
C VAL A 246 16.66 38.33 26.20
N LEU A 247 16.47 37.34 27.06
CA LEU A 247 15.23 37.15 27.81
C LEU A 247 15.06 38.22 28.89
N GLU A 248 16.11 38.54 29.64
CA GLU A 248 16.10 39.63 30.62
C GLU A 248 15.88 40.99 29.94
N ALA A 249 16.58 41.27 28.82
CA ALA A 249 16.39 42.52 28.07
C ALA A 249 14.94 42.73 27.61
N ARG A 250 14.25 41.66 27.19
CA ARG A 250 12.83 41.71 26.78
C ARG A 250 11.86 41.80 27.94
N LEU A 251 12.22 41.36 29.14
CA LEU A 251 11.41 41.56 30.33
C LEU A 251 11.56 42.98 30.88
N THR A 252 12.77 43.53 30.85
CA THR A 252 13.01 44.92 31.25
C THR A 252 12.35 45.93 30.33
N PHE A 253 12.31 45.65 29.01
CA PHE A 253 11.65 46.54 28.05
C PHE A 253 10.12 46.60 28.27
N GLU A 254 9.47 45.47 28.54
CA GLU A 254 8.03 45.44 28.84
C GLU A 254 7.68 46.04 30.21
N ALA A 255 8.54 45.88 31.21
CA ALA A 255 8.37 46.54 32.50
C ALA A 255 8.42 48.07 32.37
N SER A 256 9.21 48.59 31.43
CA SER A 256 9.30 50.03 31.14
C SER A 256 8.15 50.58 30.28
N SER A 257 7.41 49.72 29.59
CA SER A 257 6.25 50.11 28.75
C SER A 257 4.90 50.03 29.48
N SER A 258 4.89 49.96 30.81
CA SER A 258 3.66 50.14 31.59
C SER A 258 3.02 51.49 31.22
N PRO A 259 1.73 51.54 30.81
CA PRO A 259 1.03 52.81 30.76
C PRO A 259 1.04 53.46 32.16
N PRO A 260 1.03 54.80 32.26
CA PRO A 260 0.96 55.47 33.55
C PRO A 260 -0.28 54.99 34.31
N PRO A 261 -0.22 54.91 35.65
CA PRO A 261 -1.35 54.45 36.45
C PRO A 261 -2.58 55.29 36.08
N GLN A 262 -3.63 54.61 35.60
CA GLN A 262 -4.93 55.24 35.43
C GLN A 262 -5.31 55.88 36.76
N ALA A 263 -5.49 57.19 36.73
CA ALA A 263 -6.01 57.94 37.86
C ALA A 263 -7.33 57.30 38.31
N SER A 264 -7.45 57.19 39.63
CA SER A 264 -8.56 56.64 40.40
C SER A 264 -9.94 56.97 39.80
N PRO A 265 -10.93 56.05 39.88
CA PRO A 265 -12.28 56.28 39.40
C PRO A 265 -13.06 57.04 40.47
N ASP A 266 -12.77 58.32 40.70
CA ASP A 266 -13.56 59.14 41.63
C ASP A 266 -13.58 60.63 41.29
N VAL A 267 -13.90 60.93 40.02
CA VAL A 267 -14.27 62.30 39.62
C VAL A 267 -15.59 62.22 38.86
N ALA A 268 -16.63 62.77 39.48
CA ALA A 268 -17.97 62.88 38.94
C ALA A 268 -17.95 63.54 37.55
N PRO A 269 -18.83 63.12 36.62
CA PRO A 269 -18.89 63.71 35.28
C PRO A 269 -19.25 65.20 35.39
N ALA A 270 -18.50 66.03 34.65
CA ALA A 270 -18.67 67.48 34.64
C ALA A 270 -20.14 67.88 34.33
N PRO A 271 -20.68 68.93 34.98
CA PRO A 271 -22.05 69.37 34.75
C PRO A 271 -22.27 69.77 33.29
N ILE A 272 -23.43 69.39 32.76
CA ILE A 272 -23.90 69.59 31.37
C ILE A 272 -23.79 71.07 30.89
N ASP A 273 -23.67 72.01 31.83
CA ASP A 273 -23.54 73.44 31.55
C ASP A 273 -22.23 73.82 30.86
N ASP A 274 -21.12 73.09 31.08
CA ASP A 274 -19.84 73.35 30.40
C ASP A 274 -19.87 72.93 28.92
N ILE A 275 -20.69 71.94 28.57
CA ILE A 275 -20.90 71.51 27.18
C ILE A 275 -21.77 72.55 26.45
N ARG A 276 -22.77 73.11 27.12
CA ARG A 276 -23.60 74.19 26.56
C ARG A 276 -22.78 75.45 26.29
N ARG A 277 -21.91 75.87 27.22
CA ARG A 277 -21.04 77.04 27.01
C ARG A 277 -20.12 76.87 25.80
N ARG A 278 -19.49 75.70 25.65
CA ARG A 278 -18.61 75.39 24.51
C ARG A 278 -19.34 75.34 23.17
N LEU A 279 -20.59 74.88 23.14
CA LEU A 279 -21.38 74.86 21.91
C LEU A 279 -21.89 76.26 21.51
N SER A 280 -22.17 77.13 22.47
CA SER A 280 -22.51 78.53 22.21
C SER A 280 -21.31 79.33 21.67
N GLU A 281 -20.11 79.13 22.22
CA GLU A 281 -18.88 79.77 21.72
C GLU A 281 -18.51 79.37 20.28
N LEU A 282 -18.90 78.17 19.85
CA LEU A 282 -18.70 77.69 18.48
C LEU A 282 -19.78 78.18 17.49
N ALA A 283 -20.95 78.57 17.98
CA ALA A 283 -22.05 79.06 17.14
C ALA A 283 -21.91 80.55 16.77
N ASP A 284 -21.23 81.35 17.61
CA ASP A 284 -20.98 82.78 17.37
C ASP A 284 -19.72 83.05 16.52
N ALA A 285 -19.00 82.00 16.10
CA ALA A 285 -17.76 82.10 15.34
C ALA A 285 -17.90 81.86 13.82
N ASN A 286 -19.12 81.92 13.27
CA ASN A 286 -19.39 81.88 11.82
C ASN A 286 -20.22 83.08 11.35
#